data_AF-A0A9D6NQR1-F1
#
_entry.id   AF-A0A9D6NQR1-F1
#
_cell.length_a   1.000
_cell.length_b   1.000
_cell.length_c   1.000
_cell.angle_alpha   90.00
_cell.angle_beta   90.00
_cell.angle_gamma   90.00
#
_symmetry.space_group_name_H-M   'P 1'
#
loop_
_entity.id
_entity.type
_entity.pdbx_description
1 polymer ?
#
loop_
_entity_poly.entity_id
_entity_poly.type
_entity_poly.pdbx_seq_one_letter_code
_entity_poly.pdbx_strand_id
1 'polypeptide(L)'
;MQTWGPEPQDGRYGTRHFAAFPSSLPEWCIRASTSERGVCPACGAQWTRILETQINEGTCRALGSWAPSCRCNAGEPVPATVIDPFLGSGSSGVAAVRMGRRFIGIELSPAYVKLAERRIAAEAPQGNTVATAERVGEAQLALLPGTALSAEGG
;
A
#
# COMPACT_ATOMS: atom_id res chain seq x y z
N MET A 1 -3.77 20.91 16.47
CA MET A 1 -2.75 20.92 15.42
C MET A 1 -1.49 20.28 16.01
N GLN A 2 -1.05 19.12 15.49
CA GLN A 2 0.16 18.45 15.98
C GLN A 2 1.32 18.78 15.05
N THR A 3 2.48 19.12 15.60
CA THR A 3 3.73 19.28 14.86
C THR A 3 4.50 17.96 14.89
N TRP A 4 4.99 17.53 13.74
CA TRP A 4 5.81 16.32 13.62
C TRP A 4 7.26 16.75 13.40
N GLY A 5 8.14 16.34 14.31
CA GLY A 5 9.59 16.43 14.12
C GLY A 5 10.09 15.26 13.27
N PRO A 6 11.25 15.39 12.60
CA PRO A 6 11.86 14.27 11.89
C PRO A 6 12.21 13.13 12.86
N GLU A 7 12.15 11.88 12.40
CA GLU A 7 12.67 10.73 13.15
C GLU A 7 14.17 10.93 13.46
N PRO A 8 14.66 10.50 14.64
CA PRO A 8 16.08 10.61 14.98
C PRO A 8 16.92 9.87 13.94
N GLN A 9 17.81 10.62 13.30
CA GLN A 9 18.69 10.10 12.25
C GLN A 9 19.77 9.25 12.91
N ASP A 10 19.72 7.93 12.74
CA ASP A 10 20.88 7.12 13.01
C ASP A 10 21.97 7.55 12.02
N GLY A 11 23.08 8.11 12.50
CA GLY A 11 24.15 8.67 11.67
C GLY A 11 24.86 7.66 10.75
N ARG A 12 24.24 6.52 10.45
CA ARG A 12 24.71 5.43 9.58
C ARG A 12 24.57 5.76 8.09
N TYR A 13 23.71 6.71 7.71
CA TYR A 13 23.46 7.08 6.32
C TYR A 13 23.82 8.56 6.09
N GLY A 14 25.03 8.81 5.58
CA GLY A 14 25.66 10.13 5.48
C GLY A 14 25.04 11.16 4.51
N THR A 15 23.75 11.10 4.23
CA THR A 15 23.04 12.07 3.37
C THR A 15 22.35 13.12 4.21
N ARG A 16 22.88 14.36 4.19
CA ARG A 16 22.26 15.55 4.80
C ARG A 16 20.88 15.76 4.17
N HIS A 17 19.85 15.62 5.02
CA HIS A 17 18.44 16.06 4.94
C HIS A 17 17.75 16.05 3.56
N PHE A 18 16.53 15.50 3.47
CA PHE A 18 15.29 16.29 3.26
C PHE A 18 14.07 15.37 3.44
N ALA A 19 13.13 15.80 4.29
CA ALA A 19 11.80 15.20 4.51
C ALA A 19 11.71 13.74 5.00
N ALA A 20 12.66 13.26 5.83
CA ALA A 20 12.42 12.04 6.63
C ALA A 20 11.41 12.37 7.76
N PHE A 21 10.12 12.31 7.44
CA PHE A 21 9.04 12.36 8.43
C PHE A 21 8.88 10.99 9.10
N PRO A 22 8.39 10.95 10.35
CA PRO A 22 8.16 9.70 11.06
C PRO A 22 7.18 8.82 10.30
N SER A 23 7.37 7.50 10.33
CA SER A 23 6.49 6.57 9.60
C SER A 23 5.03 6.63 10.07
N SER A 24 4.79 7.14 11.27
CA SER A 24 3.45 7.36 11.80
C SER A 24 2.60 8.30 10.94
N LEU A 25 3.19 9.33 10.34
CA LEU A 25 2.45 10.29 9.51
C LEU A 25 1.80 9.63 8.27
N PRO A 26 2.54 8.92 7.39
CA PRO A 26 1.95 8.25 6.25
C PRO A 26 1.06 7.08 6.69
N GLU A 27 1.32 6.45 7.84
CA GLU A 27 0.38 5.46 8.38
C GLU A 27 -1.02 6.05 8.61
N TRP A 28 -1.13 7.25 9.18
CA TRP A 28 -2.42 7.93 9.33
C TRP A 28 -3.07 8.22 7.99
N CYS A 29 -2.30 8.75 7.03
CA CYS A 29 -2.80 9.04 5.69
C CYS A 29 -3.34 7.78 4.99
N ILE A 30 -2.62 6.66 5.08
CA ILE A 30 -3.01 5.39 4.46
C ILE A 30 -4.23 4.80 5.18
N ARG A 31 -4.29 4.83 6.52
CA ARG A 31 -5.48 4.37 7.27
C ARG A 31 -6.73 5.19 6.92
N ALA A 32 -6.58 6.51 6.76
CA ALA A 32 -7.69 7.38 6.42
C ALA A 32 -8.16 7.21 4.97
N SER A 33 -7.24 6.92 4.04
CA SER A 33 -7.53 6.84 2.61
C SER A 33 -7.84 5.44 2.10
N THR A 34 -7.50 4.38 2.85
CA THR A 34 -7.70 2.99 2.42
C THR A 34 -8.52 2.20 3.41
N SER A 35 -9.51 1.46 2.90
CA SER A 35 -10.22 0.45 3.68
C SER A 35 -9.27 -0.59 4.25
N GLU A 36 -9.40 -0.86 5.56
CA GLU A 36 -8.67 -1.94 6.23
C GLU A 36 -8.96 -3.32 5.62
N ARG A 37 -10.14 -3.51 5.03
CA ARG A 37 -10.52 -4.76 4.36
C ARG A 37 -9.93 -4.87 2.96
N GLY A 38 -9.64 -3.74 2.32
CA GLY A 38 -9.09 -3.69 0.97
C GLY A 38 -10.10 -3.21 -0.08
N VAL A 39 -9.83 -3.58 -1.32
CA VAL A 39 -10.51 -3.07 -2.50
C VAL A 39 -11.02 -4.20 -3.39
N CYS A 40 -12.01 -3.91 -4.21
CA CYS A 40 -12.49 -4.81 -5.25
C CYS A 40 -11.35 -5.13 -6.24
N PRO A 41 -11.08 -6.40 -6.56
CA PRO A 41 -10.01 -6.76 -7.50
C PRO A 41 -10.27 -6.31 -8.94
N ALA A 42 -11.52 -6.09 -9.34
CA ALA A 42 -11.86 -5.67 -10.70
C ALA A 42 -11.79 -4.14 -10.91
N CYS A 43 -12.26 -3.34 -9.96
CA CYS A 43 -12.40 -1.88 -10.16
C CYS A 43 -11.66 -1.02 -9.13
N GLY A 44 -11.07 -1.61 -8.09
CA GLY A 44 -10.37 -0.88 -7.03
C GLY A 44 -11.29 -0.13 -6.05
N ALA A 45 -12.62 -0.23 -6.18
CA ALA A 45 -13.53 0.38 -5.22
C ALA A 45 -13.33 -0.19 -3.81
N GLN A 46 -13.34 0.69 -2.81
CA GLN A 46 -13.06 0.29 -1.43
C GLN A 46 -14.19 -0.54 -0.83
N TRP A 47 -13.85 -1.50 0.01
CA TRP A 47 -14.83 -2.14 0.88
C TRP A 47 -15.21 -1.20 2.01
N THR A 48 -16.51 -1.09 2.30
CA THR A 48 -17.03 -0.14 3.28
C THR A 48 -17.60 -0.89 4.47
N ARG A 49 -17.43 -0.31 5.66
CA ARG A 49 -18.10 -0.78 6.88
C ARG A 49 -19.60 -0.55 6.72
N ILE A 50 -20.38 -1.54 7.14
CA ILE A 50 -21.82 -1.42 7.24
C ILE A 50 -22.13 -0.70 8.54
N LEU A 51 -22.67 0.52 8.44
CA LEU A 51 -23.00 1.38 9.58
C LEU A 51 -24.45 1.24 10.07
N GLU A 52 -25.28 0.55 9.30
CA GLU A 52 -26.67 0.27 9.62
C GLU A 52 -27.02 -1.16 9.18
N THR A 53 -27.79 -1.88 9.99
CA THR A 53 -28.25 -3.23 9.63
C THR A 53 -29.08 -3.17 8.35
N GLN A 54 -28.66 -3.89 7.32
CA GLN A 54 -29.39 -3.97 6.05
C GLN A 54 -30.16 -5.27 5.99
N ILE A 55 -31.49 -5.18 5.88
CA ILE A 55 -32.38 -6.33 5.68
C ILE A 55 -33.06 -6.12 4.34
N ASN A 56 -32.66 -6.90 3.34
CA ASN A 56 -33.33 -6.98 2.05
C ASN A 56 -33.95 -8.37 1.91
N GLU A 57 -34.90 -8.55 0.97
CA GLU A 57 -35.53 -9.86 0.72
C GLU A 57 -34.46 -10.95 0.55
N GLY A 58 -34.35 -11.83 1.56
CA GLY A 58 -33.38 -12.93 1.59
C GLY A 58 -31.93 -12.60 1.99
N THR A 59 -31.59 -11.36 2.34
CA THR A 59 -30.22 -10.98 2.77
C THR A 59 -30.20 -10.05 3.98
N CYS A 60 -29.55 -10.50 5.06
CA CYS A 60 -29.25 -9.68 6.24
C CYS A 60 -27.75 -9.39 6.29
N ARG A 61 -27.36 -8.12 6.30
CA ARG A 61 -25.95 -7.73 6.55
C ARG A 61 -25.83 -7.08 7.92
N ALA A 62 -24.99 -7.69 8.76
CA ALA A 62 -24.81 -7.25 10.15
C ALA A 62 -24.10 -5.91 10.24
N LEU A 63 -24.51 -5.08 11.19
CA LEU A 63 -23.78 -3.88 11.61
C LEU A 63 -22.32 -4.22 11.92
N GLY A 64 -21.39 -3.40 11.44
CA GLY A 64 -19.95 -3.57 11.64
C GLY A 64 -19.26 -4.56 10.68
N SER A 65 -20.04 -5.35 9.92
CA SER A 65 -19.50 -6.18 8.85
C SER A 65 -19.04 -5.35 7.65
N TRP A 66 -18.37 -5.99 6.70
CA TRP A 66 -17.86 -5.37 5.49
C TRP A 66 -18.73 -5.71 4.27
N ALA A 67 -18.89 -4.76 3.35
CA ALA A 67 -19.47 -5.01 2.05
C ALA A 67 -18.70 -4.26 0.94
N PRO A 68 -18.72 -4.77 -0.30
CA PRO A 68 -18.20 -4.01 -1.43
C PRO A 68 -19.07 -2.76 -1.66
N SER A 69 -18.43 -1.62 -1.94
CA SER A 69 -19.13 -0.39 -2.36
C SER A 69 -19.47 -0.38 -3.86
N CYS A 70 -19.06 -1.40 -4.60
CA CYS A 70 -19.31 -1.55 -6.04
C CYS A 70 -20.21 -2.76 -6.35
N ARG A 71 -20.61 -2.88 -7.61
CA ARG A 71 -21.48 -3.96 -8.11
C ARG A 71 -20.75 -5.03 -8.92
N CYS A 72 -19.42 -5.02 -8.93
CA CYS A 72 -18.62 -5.89 -9.80
C CYS A 72 -18.73 -7.39 -9.49
N ASN A 73 -19.15 -7.75 -8.27
CA ASN A 73 -19.20 -9.15 -7.80
C ASN A 73 -17.90 -9.93 -8.07
N ALA A 74 -16.75 -9.27 -7.90
CA ALA A 74 -15.45 -9.79 -8.30
C ALA A 74 -14.77 -10.67 -7.23
N GLY A 75 -15.54 -11.18 -6.26
CA GLY A 75 -15.02 -11.99 -5.16
C GLY A 75 -14.45 -11.18 -3.99
N GLU A 76 -13.52 -11.80 -3.27
CA GLU A 76 -12.92 -11.31 -2.02
C GLU A 76 -12.04 -10.06 -2.29
N PRO A 77 -11.93 -9.10 -1.34
CA PRO A 77 -11.06 -7.95 -1.51
C PRO A 77 -9.61 -8.36 -1.63
N VAL A 78 -8.86 -7.53 -2.34
CA VAL A 78 -7.40 -7.55 -2.35
C VAL A 78 -6.85 -6.34 -1.61
N PRO A 79 -5.58 -6.37 -1.16
CA PRO A 79 -4.96 -5.20 -0.55
C PRO A 79 -5.03 -3.96 -1.45
N ALA A 80 -5.31 -2.81 -0.84
CA ALA A 80 -5.23 -1.52 -1.54
C ALA A 80 -3.79 -1.24 -2.00
N THR A 81 -3.65 -0.44 -3.06
CA THR A 81 -2.34 0.02 -3.55
C THR A 81 -2.14 1.48 -3.16
N VAL A 82 -1.03 1.77 -2.49
CA VAL A 82 -0.60 3.12 -2.13
C VAL A 82 0.45 3.58 -3.14
N ILE A 83 0.33 4.82 -3.60
CA ILE A 83 1.31 5.44 -4.50
C ILE A 83 1.96 6.64 -3.81
N ASP A 84 3.28 6.75 -3.92
CA ASP A 84 4.04 7.92 -3.52
C ASP A 84 4.93 8.38 -4.69
N PRO A 85 4.60 9.49 -5.37
CA PRO A 85 5.40 10.00 -6.48
C PRO A 85 6.70 10.70 -6.05
N PHE A 86 6.88 10.94 -4.75
CA PHE A 86 8.04 11.62 -4.17
C PHE A 86 8.58 10.83 -2.98
N LEU A 87 8.95 9.57 -3.24
CA LEU A 87 9.22 8.56 -2.21
C LEU A 87 10.32 8.98 -1.21
N GLY A 88 11.35 9.69 -1.67
CA GLY A 88 12.49 10.06 -0.85
C GLY A 88 13.12 8.86 -0.16
N SER A 89 13.26 8.90 1.17
CA SER A 89 13.82 7.79 1.94
C SER A 89 12.89 6.58 2.12
N GLY A 90 11.65 6.61 1.63
CA GLY A 90 10.77 5.45 1.62
C GLY A 90 9.85 5.29 2.84
N SER A 91 9.63 6.32 3.66
CA SER A 91 8.76 6.23 4.86
C SER A 91 7.32 5.81 4.51
N SER A 92 6.77 6.29 3.39
CA SER A 92 5.44 5.90 2.91
C SER A 92 5.37 4.41 2.51
N GLY A 93 6.43 3.88 1.91
CA GLY A 93 6.52 2.48 1.52
C GLY A 93 6.64 1.55 2.73
N VAL A 94 7.47 1.92 3.71
CA VAL A 94 7.58 1.24 5.00
C VAL A 94 6.21 1.15 5.69
N ALA A 95 5.50 2.29 5.78
CA ALA A 95 4.17 2.33 6.35
C ALA A 95 3.19 1.42 5.59
N ALA A 96 3.13 1.54 4.26
CA ALA A 96 2.23 0.74 3.42
C ALA A 96 2.46 -0.78 3.61
N VAL A 97 3.71 -1.23 3.59
CA VAL A 97 4.07 -2.65 3.76
C VAL A 97 3.73 -3.15 5.17
N ARG A 98 4.04 -2.39 6.22
CA ARG A 98 3.66 -2.75 7.61
C ARG A 98 2.16 -2.95 7.78
N MET A 99 1.37 -2.17 7.05
CA MET A 99 -0.08 -2.27 7.04
C MET A 99 -0.60 -3.34 6.06
N GLY A 100 0.25 -4.10 5.37
CA GLY A 100 -0.18 -5.12 4.41
C GLY A 100 -0.85 -4.55 3.16
N ARG A 101 -0.50 -3.31 2.75
CA ARG A 101 -0.92 -2.70 1.49
C ARG A 101 0.13 -2.98 0.41
N ARG A 102 -0.29 -2.95 -0.85
CA ARG A 102 0.63 -2.86 -1.99
C ARG A 102 1.18 -1.44 -2.07
N PHE A 103 2.37 -1.28 -2.63
CA PHE A 103 3.03 0.02 -2.69
C PHE A 103 3.73 0.24 -4.02
N ILE A 104 3.61 1.46 -4.55
CA ILE A 104 4.34 1.96 -5.72
C ILE A 104 5.01 3.27 -5.31
N GLY A 105 6.34 3.29 -5.33
CA GLY A 105 7.12 4.48 -5.03
C GLY A 105 7.90 4.95 -6.25
N ILE A 106 7.91 6.25 -6.52
CA ILE A 106 8.70 6.88 -7.57
C ILE A 106 9.72 7.81 -6.91
N GLU A 107 10.98 7.69 -7.33
CA GLU A 107 12.07 8.53 -6.86
C GLU A 107 13.06 8.76 -8.00
N LEU A 108 13.50 10.01 -8.15
CA LEU A 108 14.42 10.41 -9.20
C LEU A 108 15.88 10.09 -8.83
N SER A 109 16.23 10.23 -7.55
CA SER A 109 17.59 10.01 -7.06
C SER A 109 17.91 8.53 -6.90
N PRO A 110 18.88 7.97 -7.65
CA PRO A 110 19.26 6.57 -7.51
C PRO A 110 19.78 6.22 -6.11
N ALA A 111 20.36 7.19 -5.40
CA ALA A 111 20.79 7.01 -4.02
C ALA A 111 19.60 6.82 -3.06
N TYR A 112 18.51 7.58 -3.25
CA TYR A 112 17.31 7.44 -2.44
C TYR A 112 16.50 6.20 -2.81
N VAL A 113 16.44 5.82 -4.08
CA VAL A 113 15.88 4.53 -4.52
C VAL A 113 16.51 3.38 -3.73
N LYS A 114 17.84 3.29 -3.73
CA LYS A 114 18.59 2.25 -2.99
C LYS A 114 18.34 2.26 -1.48
N LEU A 115 18.15 3.45 -0.90
CA LEU A 115 17.83 3.58 0.53
C LEU A 115 16.40 3.11 0.83
N ALA A 116 15.43 3.58 0.04
CA ALA A 116 14.03 3.24 0.19
C ALA A 116 13.79 1.73 -0.01
N GLU A 117 14.40 1.12 -1.03
CA GLU A 117 14.37 -0.33 -1.27
C GLU A 117 14.81 -1.12 -0.04
N ARG A 118 15.97 -0.77 0.55
CA ARG A 118 16.48 -1.44 1.76
C ARG A 118 15.51 -1.30 2.92
N ARG A 119 14.97 -0.10 3.14
CA ARG A 119 14.04 0.16 4.25
C ARG A 119 12.72 -0.59 4.06
N ILE A 120 12.15 -0.60 2.86
CA ILE A 120 10.89 -1.27 2.55
C ILE A 120 11.06 -2.80 2.61
N ALA A 121 12.17 -3.33 2.07
CA ALA A 121 12.46 -4.75 2.09
C ALA A 121 12.66 -5.31 3.51
N ALA A 122 13.17 -4.49 4.45
CA ALA A 122 13.31 -4.87 5.85
C ALA A 122 11.95 -5.08 6.57
N GLU A 123 10.87 -4.54 6.02
CA GLU A 123 9.51 -4.62 6.59
C GLU A 123 8.65 -5.71 5.93
N ALA A 124 9.05 -6.16 4.74
CA ALA A 124 8.31 -7.17 4.01
C ALA A 124 8.42 -8.54 4.71
N PRO A 125 7.30 -9.24 4.97
CA PRO A 125 7.34 -10.65 5.33
C PRO A 125 8.08 -11.45 4.25
N GLN A 126 8.79 -12.51 4.64
CA GLN A 126 9.46 -13.44 3.73
C GLN A 126 8.46 -13.90 2.64
N GLY A 127 8.64 -13.44 1.40
CA GLY A 127 7.77 -13.77 0.27
C GLY A 127 7.16 -12.60 -0.51
N ASN A 128 7.33 -11.34 -0.08
CA ASN A 128 6.91 -10.19 -0.90
C ASN A 128 8.00 -9.82 -1.91
N THR A 129 7.66 -9.71 -3.20
CA THR A 129 8.62 -9.30 -4.24
C THR A 129 8.64 -7.78 -4.34
N VAL A 130 9.72 -7.14 -3.87
CA VAL A 130 10.02 -5.75 -4.23
C VAL A 130 10.59 -5.78 -5.64
N ALA A 131 9.74 -5.51 -6.63
CA ALA A 131 10.19 -5.33 -8.02
C ALA A 131 10.63 -3.88 -8.20
N THR A 132 11.88 -3.67 -8.60
CA THR A 132 12.44 -2.34 -8.88
C THR A 132 12.46 -2.16 -10.40
N ALA A 133 11.65 -1.23 -10.89
CA ALA A 133 11.70 -0.84 -12.29
C ALA A 133 12.83 0.18 -12.46
N GLU A 134 14.02 -0.26 -12.86
CA GLU A 134 15.12 0.65 -13.18
C GLU A 134 14.80 1.41 -14.48
N ARG A 135 14.42 2.69 -14.31
CA ARG A 135 14.21 3.74 -15.33
C ARG A 135 12.88 3.70 -16.08
N VAL A 136 12.07 4.75 -15.92
CA VAL A 136 11.07 5.15 -16.92
C VAL A 136 11.71 6.20 -17.83
N GLY A 137 12.53 5.74 -18.78
CA GLY A 137 12.69 6.41 -20.06
C GLY A 137 11.62 5.83 -20.97
N GLU A 138 10.72 6.68 -21.50
CA GLU A 138 9.57 6.36 -22.36
C GLU A 138 8.89 5.00 -22.10
N ALA A 139 7.80 5.05 -21.31
CA ALA A 139 6.74 4.05 -21.22
C ALA A 139 7.13 2.63 -20.76
N GLN A 140 6.86 2.31 -19.48
CA GLN A 140 6.29 1.01 -19.14
C GLN A 140 5.64 1.03 -17.75
N LEU A 141 4.38 1.47 -17.68
CA LEU A 141 3.47 1.15 -16.57
C LEU A 141 2.95 -0.28 -16.80
N ALA A 142 3.80 -1.29 -16.62
CA ALA A 142 3.35 -2.68 -16.68
C ALA A 142 2.78 -3.07 -15.31
N LEU A 143 1.47 -3.37 -15.29
CA LEU A 143 0.84 -4.08 -14.19
C LEU A 143 1.70 -5.30 -13.82
N LEU A 144 2.18 -5.36 -12.58
CA LEU A 144 2.82 -6.56 -12.06
C LEU A 144 1.78 -7.69 -12.06
N PRO A 145 2.01 -8.82 -12.75
CA PRO A 145 1.11 -9.95 -12.70
C PRO A 145 1.05 -10.46 -11.26
N GLY A 146 -0.18 -10.64 -10.77
CA GLY A 146 -0.41 -11.42 -9.57
C GLY A 146 0.24 -12.79 -9.71
N THR A 147 0.74 -13.29 -8.60
CA THR A 147 1.13 -14.68 -8.40
C THR A 147 0.24 -15.62 -9.22
N ALA A 148 0.86 -16.35 -10.14
CA ALA A 148 0.23 -17.52 -10.74
C ALA A 148 -0.21 -18.44 -9.59
N LEU A 149 -1.52 -18.58 -9.41
CA LEU A 149 -2.09 -19.73 -8.73
C LEU A 149 -1.66 -20.95 -9.53
N SER A 150 -0.83 -21.81 -8.95
CA SER A 150 -0.55 -23.13 -9.49
C SER A 150 -1.86 -23.90 -9.65
N ALA A 151 -2.29 -24.07 -10.89
CA ALA A 151 -3.21 -25.11 -11.28
C ALA A 151 -2.38 -26.26 -11.85
N GLU A 152 -1.88 -27.12 -10.96
CA GLU A 152 -1.48 -28.47 -11.35
C GLU A 152 -2.68 -29.36 -11.02
N GLY A 153 -3.52 -29.60 -12.04
CA GLY A 153 -4.44 -30.71 -12.07
C GLY A 153 -3.72 -31.93 -12.64
N GLY A 154 -3.81 -33.04 -11.93
CA GLY A 154 -3.31 -34.36 -12.29
C GLY A 154 -3.71 -35.36 -11.21
#